data_AF-A0A934DI04-F1
#
_entry.id   AF-A0A934DI04-F1
#
_cell.length_a   1.000
_cell.length_b   1.000
_cell.length_c   1.000
_cell.angle_alpha   90.00
_cell.angle_beta   90.00
_cell.angle_gamma   90.00
#
_symmetry.space_group_name_H-M   'P 1'
#
loop_
_entity.id
_entity.type
_entity.pdbx_description
1 polymer ?
#
loop_
_entity_poly.entity_id
_entity_poly.type
_entity_poly.pdbx_seq_one_letter_code
_entity_poly.pdbx_strand_id
1 'polypeptide(L)'
;MAKRFVFRLEKVLEYRRQLEDQARMALAEAQARHDAQARLLAETEAMLAAHNEKGFGDSATEADIWLWRTYREALERDVATARAELERLASILQTCRQEAVLRSREKKLLEKLKDRQARKHHVAENLEEQKEFDEMATIRYKPQDH
;
A
#
# COMPACT_ATOMS: atom_id res chain seq x y z
N MET A 1 -1.28 40.32 15.52
CA MET A 1 -1.16 39.45 14.33
C MET A 1 -1.18 38.01 14.83
N ALA A 2 -2.16 37.20 14.43
CA ALA A 2 -2.31 35.83 14.89
C ALA A 2 -1.01 35.02 14.70
N LYS A 3 -0.60 34.30 15.74
CA LYS A 3 0.61 33.47 15.71
C LYS A 3 0.35 32.29 14.78
N ARG A 4 1.26 32.06 13.83
CA ARG A 4 1.14 30.93 12.89
C ARG A 4 1.32 29.61 13.65
N PHE A 5 0.36 28.68 13.52
CA PHE A 5 0.49 27.34 14.10
C PHE A 5 1.66 26.57 13.48
N VAL A 6 2.56 26.06 14.33
CA VAL A 6 3.68 25.21 13.93
C VAL A 6 3.52 23.84 14.58
N PHE A 7 3.34 22.81 13.74
CA PHE A 7 3.29 21.44 14.20
C PHE A 7 4.70 20.88 14.41
N ARG A 8 5.09 20.61 15.66
CA ARG A 8 6.45 20.14 15.99
C ARG A 8 6.84 18.82 15.33
N LEU A 9 5.86 17.99 14.95
CA LEU A 9 6.09 16.69 14.32
C LEU A 9 5.86 16.71 12.80
N GLU A 10 5.91 17.88 12.14
CA GLU A 10 5.68 17.99 10.70
C GLU A 10 6.67 17.12 9.90
N LYS A 11 7.96 17.13 10.28
CA LYS A 11 8.99 16.31 9.63
C LYS A 11 8.73 14.81 9.78
N VAL A 12 8.18 14.38 10.92
CA VAL A 12 7.80 13.00 11.16
C VAL A 12 6.57 12.63 10.32
N LEU A 13 5.62 13.55 10.15
CA LEU A 13 4.46 13.35 9.30
C LEU A 13 4.86 13.25 7.81
N GLU A 14 5.76 14.10 7.34
CA GLU A 14 6.33 14.02 5.98
C GLU A 14 7.01 12.67 5.75
N TYR A 15 7.85 12.23 6.68
CA TYR A 15 8.50 10.92 6.59
C TYR A 15 7.48 9.77 6.56
N ARG A 16 6.43 9.80 7.40
CA ARG A 16 5.37 8.78 7.38
C ARG A 16 4.56 8.77 6.09
N ARG A 17 4.41 9.91 5.41
CA ARG A 17 3.79 9.97 4.08
C ARG A 17 4.67 9.26 3.05
N GLN A 18 5.98 9.53 3.06
CA GLN A 18 6.93 8.83 2.19
C GLN A 18 6.92 7.31 2.41
N LEU A 19 6.85 6.86 3.67
CA LEU A 19 6.73 5.43 3.98
C LEU A 19 5.40 4.82 3.48
N GLU A 20 4.29 5.55 3.57
CA GLU A 20 3.01 5.09 3.00
C GLU A 20 3.12 4.95 1.48
N ASP A 21 3.71 5.93 0.80
CA ASP A 21 3.87 5.91 -0.66
C ASP A 21 4.78 4.76 -1.10
N GLN A 22 5.89 4.53 -0.40
CA GLN A 22 6.78 3.38 -0.63
C GLN A 22 6.06 2.05 -0.43
N ALA A 23 5.28 1.90 0.65
CA ALA A 23 4.53 0.68 0.91
C ALA A 23 3.45 0.43 -0.16
N ARG A 24 2.81 1.49 -0.69
CA ARG A 24 1.86 1.38 -1.81
C ARG A 24 2.55 0.96 -3.11
N MET A 25 3.72 1.52 -3.41
CA MET A 25 4.51 1.11 -4.58
C MET A 25 4.93 -0.36 -4.48
N ALA A 26 5.45 -0.78 -3.32
CA ALA A 26 5.83 -2.17 -3.08
C ALA A 26 4.64 -3.13 -3.21
N LEU A 27 3.46 -2.74 -2.72
CA LEU A 27 2.24 -3.51 -2.91
C LEU A 27 1.84 -3.65 -4.38
N ALA A 28 1.90 -2.55 -5.14
CA ALA A 28 1.58 -2.58 -6.58
C ALA A 28 2.56 -3.49 -7.35
N GLU A 29 3.85 -3.42 -7.03
CA GLU A 29 4.87 -4.28 -7.63
C GLU A 29 4.66 -5.75 -7.26
N ALA A 30 4.38 -6.06 -6.00
CA ALA A 30 4.11 -7.42 -5.55
C ALA A 30 2.86 -8.00 -6.25
N GLN A 31 1.81 -7.19 -6.41
CA GLN A 31 0.60 -7.59 -7.13
C GLN A 31 0.90 -7.86 -8.61
N ALA A 32 1.65 -6.99 -9.28
CA ALA A 32 2.02 -7.17 -10.68
C ALA A 32 2.84 -8.45 -10.91
N ARG A 33 3.80 -8.75 -10.02
CA ARG A 33 4.59 -9.99 -10.07
C ARG A 33 3.73 -11.23 -9.84
N HIS A 34 2.86 -11.20 -8.84
CA HIS A 34 1.92 -12.29 -8.57
C HIS A 34 1.02 -12.56 -9.78
N ASP A 35 0.46 -11.52 -10.40
CA ASP A 35 -0.44 -11.66 -11.54
C ASP A 35 0.29 -12.15 -12.80
N ALA A 36 1.54 -11.73 -12.99
CA ALA A 36 2.40 -12.26 -14.06
C ALA A 36 2.69 -13.75 -13.86
N GLN A 37 3.01 -14.16 -12.63
CA GLN A 37 3.26 -15.56 -12.31
C GLN A 37 2.00 -16.43 -12.45
N ALA A 38 0.83 -15.91 -12.08
CA ALA A 38 -0.44 -16.60 -12.26
C ALA A 38 -0.76 -16.83 -13.73
N ARG A 39 -0.46 -15.85 -14.60
CA ARG A 39 -0.59 -16.02 -16.06
C ARG A 39 0.37 -17.07 -16.60
N LEU A 40 1.65 -17.02 -16.19
CA LEU A 40 2.64 -18.02 -16.58
C LEU A 40 2.19 -19.43 -16.19
N LEU A 41 1.72 -19.61 -14.94
CA LEU A 41 1.21 -20.90 -14.49
C LEU A 41 0.05 -21.39 -15.37
N ALA A 42 -0.93 -20.53 -15.65
CA ALA A 42 -2.06 -20.89 -16.50
C ALA A 42 -1.64 -21.27 -17.93
N GLU A 43 -0.66 -20.56 -18.49
CA GLU A 43 -0.08 -20.87 -19.81
C GLU A 43 0.62 -22.23 -19.79
N THR A 44 1.46 -22.52 -18.80
CA THR A 44 2.15 -23.81 -18.69
C THR A 44 1.18 -24.97 -18.46
N GLU A 45 0.14 -24.76 -17.64
CA GLU A 45 -0.92 -25.75 -17.43
C GLU A 45 -1.70 -26.03 -18.72
N ALA A 46 -2.00 -24.99 -19.51
CA ALA A 46 -2.62 -25.14 -20.81
C ALA A 46 -1.73 -25.89 -21.81
N MET A 47 -0.42 -25.62 -21.82
CA MET A 47 0.54 -26.37 -22.64
C MET A 47 0.60 -27.85 -22.24
N LEU A 48 0.62 -28.15 -20.93
CA LEU A 48 0.59 -29.52 -20.43
C LEU A 48 -0.71 -30.23 -20.80
N ALA A 49 -1.86 -29.55 -20.68
CA ALA A 49 -3.16 -30.10 -21.09
C ALA A 49 -3.18 -30.40 -22.59
N ALA A 50 -2.77 -29.45 -23.43
CA ALA A 50 -2.70 -29.64 -24.88
C ALA A 50 -1.74 -30.77 -25.29
N HIS A 51 -0.59 -30.90 -24.60
CA HIS A 51 0.36 -31.99 -24.83
C HIS A 51 -0.22 -33.35 -24.45
N ASN A 52 -0.98 -33.41 -23.36
CA ASN A 52 -1.67 -34.62 -22.92
C ASN A 52 -2.82 -35.01 -23.87
N GLU A 53 -3.61 -34.03 -24.32
CA GLU A 53 -4.71 -34.25 -25.28
C GLU A 53 -4.21 -34.72 -26.64
N LYS A 54 -3.09 -34.15 -27.12
CA LYS A 54 -2.48 -34.55 -28.39
C LYS A 54 -2.05 -36.02 -28.39
N GLY A 55 -1.65 -36.53 -27.22
CA GLY A 55 -1.18 -37.91 -27.06
C GLY A 55 -0.04 -38.27 -28.02
N PHE A 56 0.12 -39.58 -28.24
CA PHE A 56 0.96 -40.11 -29.31
C PHE A 56 0.03 -40.69 -30.40
N GLY A 57 0.31 -40.39 -31.67
CA GLY A 57 -0.51 -40.90 -32.78
C GLY A 57 -0.40 -42.42 -32.93
N ASP A 58 -1.34 -43.03 -33.65
CA ASP A 58 -1.44 -44.50 -33.81
C ASP A 58 -0.20 -45.15 -34.45
N SER A 59 0.66 -44.38 -35.10
CA SER A 59 1.91 -44.81 -35.74
C SER A 59 3.17 -44.29 -35.03
N ALA A 60 3.08 -43.90 -33.75
CA ALA A 60 4.22 -43.39 -32.99
C ALA A 60 5.29 -44.46 -32.78
N THR A 61 6.55 -44.08 -33.00
CA THR A 61 7.70 -44.94 -32.69
C THR A 61 8.04 -44.90 -31.20
N GLU A 62 8.86 -45.85 -30.74
CA GLU A 62 9.36 -45.86 -29.36
C GLU A 62 10.11 -44.55 -29.01
N ALA A 63 10.84 -43.98 -29.97
CA ALA A 63 11.52 -42.70 -29.82
C ALA A 63 10.53 -41.53 -29.66
N ASP A 64 9.42 -41.53 -30.40
CA ASP A 64 8.37 -40.51 -30.29
C ASP A 64 7.68 -40.56 -28.91
N ILE A 65 7.40 -41.78 -28.43
CA ILE A 65 6.80 -42.01 -27.11
C ILE A 65 7.75 -41.54 -26.01
N TRP A 66 9.05 -41.84 -26.13
CA TRP A 66 10.06 -41.38 -25.18
C TRP A 66 10.13 -39.85 -25.15
N LEU A 67 10.23 -39.20 -26.31
CA LEU A 67 10.28 -37.73 -26.41
C LEU A 67 9.03 -37.08 -25.83
N TRP A 68 7.84 -37.63 -26.14
CA TRP A 68 6.58 -37.16 -25.59
C TRP A 68 6.55 -37.24 -24.06
N ARG A 69 7.02 -38.35 -23.47
CA ARG A 69 7.08 -38.52 -22.00
C ARG A 69 8.07 -37.55 -21.37
N THR A 70 9.25 -37.40 -21.94
CA THR A 70 10.28 -36.50 -21.40
C THR A 70 9.81 -35.05 -21.44
N TYR A 71 9.16 -34.62 -22.51
CA TYR A 71 8.60 -33.27 -22.59
C TYR A 71 7.46 -33.06 -21.59
N ARG A 72 6.58 -34.06 -21.42
CA ARG A 72 5.53 -34.03 -20.40
C ARG A 72 6.11 -33.87 -18.99
N GLU A 73 7.14 -34.64 -18.65
CA GLU A 73 7.81 -34.54 -17.35
C GLU A 73 8.46 -33.18 -17.13
N ALA A 74 9.03 -32.57 -18.18
CA ALA A 74 9.57 -31.21 -18.11
C ALA A 74 8.45 -30.21 -17.81
N LEU A 75 7.32 -30.26 -18.53
CA LEU A 75 6.16 -29.41 -18.29
C LEU A 75 5.58 -29.61 -16.88
N GLU A 76 5.48 -30.84 -16.39
CA GLU A 76 5.03 -31.13 -15.02
C GLU A 76 5.95 -30.48 -13.97
N ARG A 77 7.27 -30.51 -14.18
CA ARG A 77 8.24 -29.82 -13.31
C ARG A 77 8.08 -28.30 -13.39
N ASP A 78 7.91 -27.76 -14.59
CA ASP A 78 7.72 -26.32 -14.79
C ASP A 78 6.43 -25.83 -14.11
N VAL A 79 5.34 -26.59 -14.19
CA VAL A 79 4.09 -26.31 -13.44
C VAL A 79 4.35 -26.35 -11.93
N ALA A 80 5.06 -27.36 -11.43
CA ALA A 80 5.36 -27.46 -10.00
C ALA A 80 6.19 -26.27 -9.50
N THR A 81 7.22 -25.87 -10.25
CA THR A 81 8.05 -24.70 -9.95
C THR A 81 7.24 -23.42 -10.03
N ALA A 82 6.40 -23.27 -11.06
CA ALA A 82 5.57 -22.08 -11.24
C ALA A 82 4.53 -21.92 -10.11
N ARG A 83 3.95 -23.02 -9.63
CA ARG A 83 3.06 -23.05 -8.46
C ARG A 83 3.77 -22.66 -7.18
N ALA A 84 4.96 -23.23 -6.93
CA ALA A 84 5.75 -22.89 -5.75
C ALA A 84 6.12 -21.40 -5.72
N GLU A 85 6.47 -20.84 -6.88
CA GLU A 85 6.76 -19.41 -7.00
C GLU A 85 5.51 -18.54 -6.81
N LEU A 86 4.35 -18.98 -7.31
CA LEU A 86 3.08 -18.28 -7.09
C LEU A 86 2.72 -18.20 -5.61
N GLU A 87 2.87 -19.30 -4.86
CA GLU A 87 2.65 -19.34 -3.41
C GLU A 87 3.62 -18.40 -2.68
N ARG A 88 4.90 -18.39 -3.09
CA ARG A 88 5.90 -17.47 -2.54
C ARG A 88 5.50 -16.01 -2.77
N LEU A 89 5.06 -15.67 -3.98
CA LEU A 89 4.60 -14.33 -4.33
C LEU A 89 3.30 -13.95 -3.62
N ALA A 90 2.39 -14.89 -3.38
CA ALA A 90 1.18 -14.67 -2.61
C ALA A 90 1.49 -14.30 -1.15
N SER A 91 2.48 -14.96 -0.53
CA SER A 91 2.97 -14.62 0.81
C SER A 91 3.58 -13.21 0.86
N ILE A 92 4.38 -12.84 -0.15
CA ILE A 92 4.96 -11.49 -0.28
C ILE A 92 3.86 -10.45 -0.45
N LEU A 93 2.90 -10.69 -1.33
CA LEU A 93 1.75 -9.82 -1.56
C LEU A 93 0.97 -9.58 -0.26
N GLN A 94 0.73 -10.64 0.51
CA GLN A 94 0.04 -10.51 1.80
C GLN A 94 0.84 -9.67 2.80
N THR A 95 2.15 -9.85 2.86
CA THR A 95 3.04 -9.05 3.70
C THR A 95 3.00 -7.57 3.30
N CYS A 96 3.10 -7.27 2.00
CA CYS A 96 3.00 -5.90 1.49
C CYS A 96 1.63 -5.27 1.78
N ARG A 97 0.53 -6.03 1.71
CA ARG A 97 -0.81 -5.55 2.07
C ARG A 97 -0.89 -5.16 3.54
N GLN A 98 -0.36 -5.98 4.43
CA GLN A 98 -0.33 -5.69 5.86
C GLN A 98 0.50 -4.44 6.16
N GLU A 99 1.66 -4.31 5.51
CA GLU A 99 2.55 -3.16 5.67
C GLU A 99 1.88 -1.87 5.18
N ALA A 100 1.25 -1.88 4.00
CA ALA A 100 0.52 -0.72 3.47
C ALA A 100 -0.61 -0.26 4.43
N VAL A 101 -1.33 -1.21 5.03
CA VAL A 101 -2.36 -0.90 6.03
C VAL A 101 -1.75 -0.30 7.29
N LEU A 102 -0.64 -0.87 7.78
CA LEU A 102 0.06 -0.36 8.96
C LEU A 102 0.53 1.08 8.74
N ARG A 103 1.22 1.36 7.62
CA ARG A 103 1.71 2.72 7.30
C ARG A 103 0.59 3.73 7.12
N SER A 104 -0.51 3.34 6.49
CA SER A 104 -1.67 4.21 6.37
C SER A 104 -2.29 4.55 7.73
N ARG A 105 -2.36 3.58 8.66
CA ARG A 105 -2.83 3.82 10.04
C ARG A 105 -1.88 4.76 10.80
N GLU A 106 -0.58 4.54 10.71
CA GLU A 106 0.44 5.36 11.37
C GLU A 106 0.43 6.82 10.92
N LYS A 107 0.25 7.07 9.61
CA LYS A 107 0.06 8.42 9.07
C LYS A 107 -1.23 9.05 9.60
N LYS A 108 -2.37 8.35 9.47
CA LYS A 108 -3.68 8.88 9.89
C LYS A 108 -3.71 9.26 11.37
N LEU A 109 -2.98 8.53 12.22
CA LEU A 109 -2.85 8.87 13.63
C LEU A 109 -2.16 10.23 13.83
N LEU A 110 -1.07 10.49 13.11
CA LEU A 110 -0.36 11.77 13.21
C LEU A 110 -1.14 12.92 12.59
N GLU A 111 -1.86 12.68 11.50
CA GLU A 111 -2.74 13.70 10.89
C GLU A 111 -3.84 14.12 11.86
N LYS A 112 -4.51 13.15 12.51
CA LYS A 112 -5.50 13.45 13.56
C LYS A 112 -4.90 14.22 14.75
N LEU A 113 -3.66 13.91 15.13
CA LEU A 113 -2.96 14.64 16.19
C LEU A 113 -2.69 16.09 15.78
N LYS A 114 -2.21 16.32 14.55
CA LYS A 114 -1.98 17.64 13.97
C LYS A 114 -3.28 18.45 13.95
N ASP A 115 -4.37 17.87 13.45
CA ASP A 115 -5.68 18.54 13.38
C ASP A 115 -6.18 18.93 14.77
N ARG A 116 -6.02 18.06 15.76
CA ARG A 116 -6.42 18.35 17.14
C ARG A 116 -5.59 19.49 17.75
N GLN A 117 -4.29 19.53 17.49
CA GLN A 117 -3.42 20.61 17.97
C GLN A 117 -3.73 21.94 17.27
N ALA A 118 -3.97 21.91 15.96
CA ALA A 118 -4.35 23.09 15.19
C ALA A 118 -5.68 23.69 15.70
N ARG A 119 -6.69 22.86 15.95
CA ARG A 119 -7.96 23.29 16.55
C ARG A 119 -7.77 23.94 17.92
N LYS A 120 -6.96 23.33 18.79
CA LYS A 120 -6.67 23.90 20.12
C LYS A 120 -5.97 25.24 20.02
N HIS A 121 -5.00 25.38 19.12
CA HIS A 121 -4.30 26.64 18.88
C HIS A 121 -5.27 27.73 18.41
N HIS A 122 -6.15 27.42 17.45
CA HIS A 122 -7.13 28.37 16.95
C HIS A 122 -8.13 28.81 18.03
N VAL A 123 -8.57 27.89 18.89
CA VAL A 123 -9.47 28.25 20.00
C VAL A 123 -8.76 29.15 21.02
N ALA A 124 -7.49 28.88 21.32
CA ALA A 124 -6.70 29.70 22.23
C ALA A 124 -6.46 31.12 21.68
N GLU A 125 -6.06 31.25 20.42
CA GLU A 125 -5.85 32.56 19.78
C GLU A 125 -7.15 33.38 19.74
N ASN A 126 -8.29 32.76 19.41
CA ASN A 126 -9.58 33.45 19.43
C ASN A 126 -9.95 33.96 20.84
N LEU A 127 -9.63 33.20 21.89
CA LEU A 127 -9.89 33.60 23.26
C LEU A 127 -8.96 34.75 23.70
N GLU A 128 -7.70 34.72 23.26
CA GLU A 128 -6.73 35.79 23.51
C GLU A 128 -7.16 37.08 22.81
N GLU A 129 -7.54 37.01 21.52
CA GLU A 129 -8.03 38.16 20.76
C GLU A 129 -9.30 38.76 21.40
N GLN A 130 -10.26 37.92 21.84
CA GLN A 130 -11.45 38.41 22.56
C GLN A 130 -11.09 39.18 23.84
N LYS A 131 -10.15 38.66 24.63
CA LYS A 131 -9.67 39.34 25.85
C LYS A 131 -9.00 40.68 25.53
N GLU A 132 -8.14 40.73 24.52
CA GLU A 132 -7.50 41.97 24.08
C GLU A 132 -8.53 43.01 23.62
N PHE A 133 -9.57 42.58 22.89
CA PHE A 133 -10.66 43.47 22.47
C PHE A 133 -11.49 43.99 23.65
N ASP A 134 -11.84 43.13 24.61
CA ASP A 134 -12.56 43.52 25.81
C ASP A 134 -11.73 44.51 26.64
N GLU A 135 -10.44 44.24 26.87
CA GLU A 135 -9.54 45.14 27.60
C GLU A 135 -9.40 46.51 26.90
N MET A 136 -9.29 46.53 25.58
CA MET A 136 -9.30 47.77 24.79
C MET A 136 -10.62 48.54 24.92
N ALA A 137 -11.76 47.84 24.94
CA ALA A 137 -13.07 48.46 25.12
C ALA A 137 -13.21 49.11 26.50
N THR A 138 -12.73 48.47 27.56
CA THR A 138 -12.74 49.03 28.92
C THR A 138 -11.83 50.25 29.06
N ILE A 139 -10.66 50.26 28.40
CA ILE A 139 -9.73 51.41 28.41
C ILE A 139 -10.34 52.63 27.68
N ARG A 140 -11.14 52.39 26.63
CA ARG A 140 -11.79 53.44 25.85
C ARG A 140 -13.04 54.02 26.52
N TYR A 141 -13.64 53.27 27.44
CA TYR A 141 -14.78 53.73 28.23
C TYR A 141 -14.31 54.65 29.38
N LYS A 142 -14.09 55.94 29.07
CA LYS A 142 -14.07 56.98 30.10
C LYS A 142 -15.51 57.27 30.51
N PRO A 143 -15.90 57.09 31.78
CA PRO A 143 -17.20 57.57 32.23
C PRO A 143 -17.21 59.10 32.11
N GLN A 144 -18.21 59.64 31.42
CA GLN A 144 -18.58 61.04 31.58
C GLN A 144 -19.25 61.15 32.95
N ASP A 145 -18.50 61.63 33.94
CA ASP A 145 -19.06 62.10 35.19
C ASP A 145 -20.03 63.26 34.90
N HIS A 146 -21.28 63.10 35.31
CA HIS A 146 -22.31 64.13 35.34
C HIS A 146 -22.79 64.32 36.78
#